data_AF-A0A2J5HCY4-F1
#
_entry.id   AF-A0A2J5HCY4-F1
#
_cell.length_a   1.000
_cell.length_b   1.000
_cell.length_c   1.000
_cell.angle_alpha   90.00
_cell.angle_beta   90.00
_cell.angle_gamma   90.00
#
_symmetry.space_group_name_H-M   'P 1'
#
loop_
_entity.id
_entity.type
_entity.pdbx_description
1 polymer ?
#
loop_
_entity_poly.entity_id
_entity_poly.type
_entity_poly.pdbx_seq_one_letter_code
_entity_poly.pdbx_strand_id
1 'polypeptide(L)'
;MRKNTATKGPVVLRSSDEWLEWYDTIRNVAIQQSVLEYCDPYKEPNEVTSVPKHPESPRIPGPKREKESVQEYTDRVNLYLTERKLYKVLDIDYKGVNKGLSIVSQRIGKSVDRSLLFYYWNDSSVYETLRLLRQRYEPTAEQRRETLRRNFHDARKTPVKMANIKLWTARYENAFEACKALKVLDVTEGYAIDQFFECVEILEPAWVERCHVWSRMPNASLSTIISLFLEHVLYKRSSAKY
;
A
#
# COMPACT_ATOMS: atom_id res chain seq x y z
N MET A 1 33.82 -5.99 -7.72
CA MET A 1 32.45 -6.01 -8.28
C MET A 1 31.44 -5.76 -7.16
N ARG A 2 30.78 -4.61 -7.15
CA ARG A 2 29.79 -4.23 -6.14
C ARG A 2 28.47 -4.97 -6.41
N LYS A 3 27.95 -5.65 -5.39
CA LYS A 3 26.65 -6.33 -5.42
C LYS A 3 25.55 -5.29 -5.55
N ASN A 4 24.78 -5.32 -6.63
CA ASN A 4 23.50 -4.63 -6.72
C ASN A 4 22.52 -5.31 -5.77
N THR A 5 22.42 -4.82 -4.54
CA THR A 5 21.18 -4.92 -3.78
C THR A 5 20.16 -4.07 -4.53
N ALA A 6 19.28 -4.71 -5.29
CA ALA A 6 18.16 -4.02 -5.91
C ALA A 6 17.27 -3.49 -4.78
N THR A 7 17.51 -2.24 -4.38
CA THR A 7 16.56 -1.45 -3.60
C THR A 7 15.27 -1.47 -4.40
N LYS A 8 14.20 -2.10 -3.89
CA LYS A 8 12.86 -2.00 -4.49
C LYS A 8 12.62 -0.50 -4.73
N GLY A 9 12.53 -0.10 -6.00
CA GLY A 9 12.27 1.29 -6.36
C GLY A 9 10.96 1.76 -5.75
N PRO A 10 10.72 3.09 -5.71
CA PRO A 10 9.42 3.61 -5.30
C PRO A 10 8.31 2.97 -6.16
N VAL A 11 7.27 2.45 -5.52
CA VAL A 11 6.12 1.86 -6.22
C VAL A 11 5.48 2.92 -7.10
N VAL A 12 5.34 2.63 -8.39
CA VAL A 12 4.69 3.50 -9.37
C VAL A 12 3.41 2.82 -9.83
N LEU A 13 2.28 3.52 -9.76
CA LEU A 13 1.00 3.03 -10.24
C LEU A 13 0.97 3.07 -11.78
N ARG A 14 1.01 1.89 -12.40
CA ARG A 14 0.91 1.70 -13.86
C ARG A 14 -0.26 0.80 -14.24
N SER A 15 -0.60 -0.13 -13.35
CA SER A 15 -1.54 -1.21 -13.53
C SER A 15 -2.25 -1.53 -12.21
N SER A 16 -3.28 -2.36 -12.28
CA SER A 16 -4.05 -2.78 -11.10
C SER A 16 -3.25 -3.62 -10.09
N ASP A 17 -2.17 -4.26 -10.54
CA ASP A 17 -1.34 -5.12 -9.68
C ASP A 17 -0.58 -4.29 -8.64
N GLU A 18 -0.27 -3.02 -8.94
CA GLU A 18 0.43 -2.12 -8.03
C GLU A 18 -0.51 -1.36 -7.10
N TRP A 19 -1.83 -1.39 -7.33
CA TRP A 19 -2.80 -0.56 -6.60
C TRP A 19 -2.69 -0.67 -5.09
N LEU A 20 -2.64 -1.89 -4.55
CA LEU A 20 -2.63 -2.11 -3.10
C LEU A 20 -1.36 -1.59 -2.44
N GLU A 21 -0.18 -1.97 -2.96
CA GLU A 21 1.11 -1.50 -2.43
C GLU A 21 1.23 0.02 -2.60
N TRP A 22 0.79 0.55 -3.75
CA TRP A 22 0.83 1.98 -4.04
C TRP A 22 -0.08 2.78 -3.11
N TYR A 23 -1.37 2.41 -3.02
CA TYR A 23 -2.35 3.14 -2.22
C TYR A 23 -1.99 3.10 -0.73
N ASP A 24 -1.43 2.00 -0.23
CA ASP A 24 -0.93 1.94 1.14
C ASP A 24 0.14 3.00 1.40
N THR A 25 1.06 3.23 0.44
CA THR A 25 2.04 4.32 0.58
C THR A 25 1.39 5.71 0.61
N ILE A 26 0.32 5.93 -0.16
CA ILE A 26 -0.41 7.22 -0.15
C ILE A 26 -1.18 7.39 1.16
N ARG A 27 -1.89 6.35 1.60
CA ARG A 27 -2.64 6.32 2.85
C ARG A 27 -1.74 6.61 4.04
N ASN A 28 -0.57 5.99 4.10
CA ASN A 28 0.40 6.22 5.18
C ASN A 28 0.86 7.68 5.21
N VAL A 29 1.10 8.31 4.06
CA VAL A 29 1.43 9.75 3.99
C VAL A 29 0.26 10.60 4.47
N ALA A 30 -0.97 10.28 4.06
CA ALA A 30 -2.16 11.03 4.50
C ALA A 30 -2.41 10.91 6.01
N ILE A 31 -2.16 9.74 6.61
CA ILE A 31 -2.20 9.52 8.07
C ILE A 31 -1.12 10.36 8.76
N GLN A 32 0.12 10.33 8.26
CA GLN A 32 1.22 11.10 8.84
C GLN A 32 1.00 12.62 8.79
N GLN A 33 0.25 13.09 7.78
CA GLN A 33 -0.13 14.50 7.65
C GLN A 33 -1.46 14.83 8.35
N SER A 34 -2.11 13.85 9.00
CA SER A 34 -3.43 14.01 9.63
C SER A 34 -4.51 14.53 8.69
N VAL A 35 -4.48 14.13 7.41
CA VAL A 35 -5.44 14.58 6.39
C VAL A 35 -6.24 13.46 5.73
N LEU A 36 -6.10 12.21 6.18
CA LEU A 36 -6.79 11.06 5.58
C LEU A 36 -8.31 11.29 5.49
N GLU A 37 -8.91 11.89 6.51
CA GLU A 37 -10.37 12.13 6.56
C GLU A 37 -10.91 13.03 5.43
N TYR A 38 -10.06 13.87 4.84
CA TYR A 38 -10.39 14.79 3.75
C TYR A 38 -10.14 14.19 2.36
N CYS A 39 -9.44 13.06 2.26
CA CYS A 39 -9.00 12.50 0.99
C CYS A 39 -9.15 10.98 0.84
N ASP A 40 -9.80 10.30 1.79
CA ASP A 40 -9.97 8.84 1.75
C ASP A 40 -10.93 8.43 0.60
N PRO A 41 -10.45 7.79 -0.48
CA PRO A 41 -11.29 7.36 -1.61
C PRO A 41 -12.23 6.20 -1.25
N TYR A 42 -12.13 5.63 -0.04
CA TYR A 42 -13.02 4.58 0.45
C TYR A 42 -14.27 5.10 1.16
N LYS A 43 -14.30 6.40 1.48
CA LYS A 43 -15.50 7.07 1.98
C LYS A 43 -16.41 7.48 0.84
N GLU A 44 -17.72 7.39 1.08
CA GLU A 44 -18.70 7.95 0.16
C GLU A 44 -18.57 9.49 0.13
N PRO A 45 -18.91 10.16 -1.00
CA PRO A 45 -18.70 11.61 -1.14
C PRO A 45 -19.34 12.47 -0.03
N ASN A 46 -20.42 11.99 0.59
CA ASN A 46 -21.12 12.64 1.70
C ASN A 46 -20.47 12.37 3.08
N GLU A 47 -19.57 11.41 3.19
CA GLU A 47 -18.86 11.03 4.43
C GLU A 47 -17.45 11.63 4.52
N VAL A 48 -16.93 12.17 3.41
CA VAL A 48 -15.63 12.84 3.35
C VAL A 48 -15.71 14.18 4.07
N THR A 49 -14.76 14.43 4.99
CA THR A 49 -14.70 15.69 5.70
C THR A 49 -14.39 16.81 4.71
N SER A 50 -15.17 17.89 4.73
CA SER A 50 -14.90 19.04 3.87
C SER A 50 -13.60 19.73 4.28
N VAL A 51 -12.74 20.06 3.31
CA VAL A 51 -11.55 20.87 3.55
C VAL A 51 -11.96 22.20 4.19
N PRO A 52 -11.30 22.65 5.27
CA PRO A 52 -11.59 23.94 5.88
C PRO A 52 -11.49 25.06 4.82
N LYS A 53 -12.39 26.04 4.90
CA LYS A 53 -12.31 27.25 4.09
C LYS A 53 -11.34 28.23 4.73
N HIS A 54 -10.68 29.06 3.92
CA HIS A 54 -9.86 30.14 4.44
C HIS A 54 -10.75 31.06 5.28
N PRO A 55 -10.45 31.31 6.57
CA PRO A 55 -11.28 32.17 7.40
C PRO A 55 -11.19 33.63 6.95
N GLU A 56 -12.26 34.39 7.14
CA GLU A 56 -12.24 35.83 6.86
C GLU A 56 -11.49 36.59 7.96
N SER A 57 -10.64 37.53 7.55
CA SER A 57 -9.88 38.33 8.51
C SER A 57 -10.82 39.28 9.26
N PRO A 58 -10.88 39.20 10.61
CA PRO A 58 -11.76 40.06 11.38
C PRO A 58 -11.29 41.50 11.28
N ARG A 59 -12.27 42.40 11.22
CA ARG A 59 -12.04 43.86 11.25
C ARG A 59 -12.61 44.39 12.54
N ILE A 60 -12.01 45.46 13.07
CA ILE A 60 -12.62 46.17 14.19
C ILE A 60 -13.97 46.70 13.67
N PRO A 61 -15.10 46.34 14.31
CA PRO A 61 -16.39 46.87 13.90
C PRO A 61 -16.38 48.40 13.90
N GLY A 62 -17.21 49.04 13.08
CA GLY A 62 -17.40 50.48 13.17
C GLY A 62 -18.03 50.89 14.51
N PRO A 63 -17.90 52.15 14.95
CA PRO A 63 -18.70 52.67 16.06
C PRO A 63 -20.19 52.60 15.71
N LYS A 64 -21.02 52.18 16.69
CA LYS A 64 -22.48 52.09 16.52
C LYS A 64 -23.16 53.47 16.46
N ARG A 65 -22.48 54.52 16.91
CA ARG A 65 -22.92 55.91 16.97
C ARG A 65 -21.72 56.86 16.92
N GLU A 66 -21.93 58.11 16.51
CA GLU A 66 -20.86 59.13 16.36
C GLU A 66 -20.06 59.40 17.64
N LYS A 67 -20.73 59.38 18.81
CA LYS A 67 -20.08 59.55 20.12
C LYS A 67 -20.22 58.26 20.91
N GLU A 68 -19.19 57.42 20.81
CA GLU A 68 -19.08 56.24 21.65
C GLU A 68 -18.47 56.57 23.02
N SER A 69 -18.94 55.86 24.04
CA SER A 69 -18.32 55.87 25.36
C SER A 69 -17.04 55.03 25.38
N VAL A 70 -16.18 55.27 26.37
CA VAL A 70 -14.95 54.49 26.60
C VAL A 70 -15.26 53.00 26.79
N GLN A 71 -16.37 52.68 27.47
CA GLN A 71 -16.79 51.29 27.68
C GLN A 71 -17.18 50.62 26.35
N GLU A 72 -17.98 51.29 25.50
CA GLU A 72 -18.38 50.76 24.19
C GLU A 72 -17.19 50.56 23.25
N TYR A 73 -16.22 51.47 23.26
CA TYR A 73 -14.95 51.29 22.56
C TYR A 73 -14.21 50.04 23.06
N THR A 74 -14.11 49.89 24.38
CA THR A 74 -13.42 48.77 25.03
C THR A 74 -14.07 47.44 24.69
N ASP A 75 -15.40 47.35 24.76
CA ASP A 75 -16.15 46.14 24.42
C ASP A 75 -15.95 45.73 22.96
N ARG A 76 -15.93 46.70 22.04
CA ARG A 76 -15.68 46.46 20.62
C ARG A 76 -14.27 45.97 20.35
N VAL A 77 -13.27 46.56 21.00
CA VAL A 77 -11.88 46.09 20.90
C VAL A 77 -11.76 44.67 21.47
N ASN A 78 -12.42 44.37 22.59
CA ASN A 78 -12.43 43.04 23.19
C ASN A 78 -13.09 41.99 22.29
N LEU A 79 -14.19 42.34 21.63
CA LEU A 79 -14.83 41.48 20.62
C LEU A 79 -13.86 41.19 19.47
N TYR A 80 -13.26 42.24 18.88
CA TYR A 80 -12.26 42.08 17.82
C TYR A 80 -11.07 41.20 18.26
N LEU A 81 -10.56 41.39 19.47
CA LEU A 81 -9.45 40.58 20.00
C LEU A 81 -9.86 39.10 20.14
N THR A 82 -11.11 38.83 20.50
CA THR A 82 -11.67 37.48 20.60
C THR A 82 -11.82 36.84 19.21
N GLU A 83 -12.42 37.56 18.26
CA GLU A 83 -12.54 37.12 16.86
C GLU A 83 -11.17 36.89 16.22
N ARG A 84 -10.18 37.76 16.52
CA ARG A 84 -8.80 37.60 16.05
C ARG A 84 -8.13 36.36 16.60
N LYS A 85 -8.43 35.94 17.84
CA LYS A 85 -7.93 34.68 18.39
C LYS A 85 -8.55 33.49 17.66
N LEU A 86 -9.87 33.49 17.44
CA LEU A 86 -10.56 32.45 16.68
C LEU A 86 -10.04 32.35 15.24
N TYR A 87 -9.90 33.49 14.55
CA TYR A 87 -9.33 33.57 13.21
C TYR A 87 -7.96 32.88 13.14
N LYS A 88 -7.07 33.15 14.10
CA LYS A 88 -5.74 32.52 14.12
C LYS A 88 -5.81 31.01 14.23
N VAL A 89 -6.71 30.48 15.06
CA VAL A 89 -6.90 29.03 15.21
C VAL A 89 -7.40 28.41 13.90
N LEU A 90 -8.43 29.01 13.30
CA LEU A 90 -9.00 28.55 12.03
C LEU A 90 -7.99 28.68 10.86
N ASP A 91 -7.17 29.72 10.86
CA ASP A 91 -6.15 29.96 9.82
C ASP A 91 -5.00 28.95 9.94
N ILE A 92 -4.59 28.58 11.16
CA ILE A 92 -3.61 27.52 11.41
C ILE A 92 -4.16 26.17 10.92
N ASP A 93 -5.41 25.86 11.24
CA ASP A 93 -6.07 24.61 10.82
C ASP A 93 -6.19 24.55 9.28
N TYR A 94 -6.72 25.61 8.66
CA TYR A 94 -6.80 25.76 7.21
C TYR A 94 -5.44 25.53 6.53
N LYS A 95 -4.38 26.21 7.01
CA LYS A 95 -3.03 26.06 6.46
C LYS A 95 -2.47 24.67 6.68
N GLY A 96 -2.73 24.07 7.83
CA GLY A 96 -2.30 22.70 8.18
C GLY A 96 -2.88 21.68 7.21
N VAL A 97 -4.20 21.67 7.04
CA VAL A 97 -4.90 20.75 6.14
C VAL A 97 -4.45 20.95 4.69
N ASN A 98 -4.40 22.18 4.19
CA ASN A 98 -3.97 22.44 2.80
C ASN A 98 -2.52 22.04 2.55
N LYS A 99 -1.62 22.25 3.51
CA LYS A 99 -0.23 21.80 3.42
C LYS A 99 -0.16 20.27 3.37
N GLY A 100 -0.90 19.58 4.24
CA GLY A 100 -0.96 18.11 4.25
C GLY A 100 -1.48 17.54 2.93
N LEU A 101 -2.59 18.09 2.42
CA LEU A 101 -3.16 17.70 1.12
C LEU A 101 -2.22 17.98 -0.05
N SER A 102 -1.47 19.10 -0.02
CA SER A 102 -0.46 19.41 -1.03
C SER A 102 0.67 18.36 -1.06
N ILE A 103 1.11 17.89 0.11
CA ILE A 103 2.11 16.83 0.22
C ILE A 103 1.59 15.51 -0.36
N VAL A 104 0.34 15.13 -0.02
CA VAL A 104 -0.31 13.94 -0.57
C VAL A 104 -0.44 14.04 -2.09
N SER A 105 -0.92 15.18 -2.60
CA SER A 105 -1.02 15.46 -4.04
C SER A 105 0.33 15.32 -4.75
N GLN A 106 1.40 15.89 -4.18
CA GLN A 106 2.74 15.76 -4.74
C GLN A 106 3.22 14.30 -4.74
N ARG A 107 2.90 13.54 -3.69
CA ARG A 107 3.26 12.12 -3.61
C ARG A 107 2.55 11.31 -4.69
N ILE A 108 1.24 11.49 -4.86
CA ILE A 108 0.47 10.89 -5.96
C ILE A 108 1.13 11.25 -7.28
N GLY A 109 1.42 12.53 -7.48
CA GLY A 109 1.95 12.99 -8.76
C GLY A 109 3.34 12.47 -9.12
N LYS A 110 4.18 12.15 -8.14
CA LYS A 110 5.50 11.53 -8.35
C LYS A 110 5.43 10.02 -8.51
N SER A 111 4.30 9.39 -8.21
CA SER A 111 4.16 7.93 -8.12
C SER A 111 3.06 7.36 -9.01
N VAL A 112 2.45 8.18 -9.87
CA VAL A 112 1.55 7.74 -10.95
C VAL A 112 2.30 7.82 -12.28
N ASP A 113 2.03 6.91 -13.20
CA ASP A 113 2.63 6.93 -14.53
C ASP A 113 2.40 8.25 -15.27
N ARG A 114 3.42 8.74 -15.99
CA ARG A 114 3.37 10.04 -16.68
C ARG A 114 2.28 10.13 -17.73
N SER A 115 1.93 9.02 -18.38
CA SER A 115 0.86 8.97 -19.39
C SER A 115 -0.52 9.26 -18.80
N LEU A 116 -0.66 9.17 -17.47
CA LEU A 116 -1.92 9.27 -16.76
C LEU A 116 -2.15 10.66 -16.17
N LEU A 117 -1.10 11.48 -16.00
CA LEU A 117 -1.19 12.76 -15.28
C LEU A 117 -2.22 13.71 -15.90
N PHE A 118 -2.40 13.67 -17.22
CA PHE A 118 -3.36 14.51 -17.93
C PHE A 118 -4.82 14.29 -17.49
N TYR A 119 -5.19 13.07 -17.10
CA TYR A 119 -6.58 12.73 -16.74
C TYR A 119 -6.97 13.20 -15.33
N TYR A 120 -6.00 13.49 -14.47
CA TYR A 120 -6.23 13.59 -13.02
C TYR A 120 -5.81 14.93 -12.41
N TRP A 121 -5.14 15.82 -13.15
CA TRP A 121 -4.64 17.10 -12.61
C TRP A 121 -5.49 18.35 -12.89
N ASN A 122 -6.60 18.22 -13.60
CA ASN A 122 -7.50 19.36 -13.85
C ASN A 122 -8.30 19.69 -12.58
N ASP A 123 -7.86 20.70 -11.82
CA ASP A 123 -8.53 21.32 -10.64
C ASP A 123 -9.26 20.37 -9.68
N SER A 124 -8.82 19.11 -9.65
CA SER A 124 -9.47 18.04 -8.90
C SER A 124 -8.92 18.03 -7.49
N SER A 125 -9.80 17.83 -6.51
CA SER A 125 -9.37 17.61 -5.14
C SER A 125 -8.54 16.32 -5.05
N VAL A 126 -7.74 16.20 -3.99
CA VAL A 126 -6.98 14.96 -3.72
C VAL A 126 -7.93 13.76 -3.59
N TYR A 127 -9.10 13.96 -2.98
CA TYR A 127 -10.16 12.95 -2.90
C TYR A 127 -10.60 12.49 -4.30
N GLU A 128 -11.00 13.41 -5.18
CA GLU A 128 -11.48 13.04 -6.52
C GLU A 128 -10.39 12.36 -7.34
N THR A 129 -9.15 12.84 -7.23
CA THR A 129 -7.99 12.20 -7.85
C THR A 129 -7.86 10.73 -7.40
N LEU A 130 -7.89 10.48 -6.08
CA LEU A 130 -7.76 9.13 -5.54
C LEU A 130 -8.96 8.25 -5.86
N ARG A 131 -10.17 8.82 -5.88
CA ARG A 131 -11.40 8.12 -6.26
C ARG A 131 -11.36 7.66 -7.71
N LEU A 132 -10.94 8.52 -8.64
CA LEU A 132 -10.81 8.18 -10.05
C LEU A 132 -9.71 7.13 -10.29
N LEU A 133 -8.58 7.25 -9.59
CA LEU A 133 -7.53 6.23 -9.64
C LEU A 133 -8.01 4.89 -9.09
N ARG A 134 -8.77 4.90 -7.98
CA ARG A 134 -9.39 3.71 -7.40
C ARG A 134 -10.33 3.03 -8.39
N GLN A 135 -11.24 3.80 -9.00
CA GLN A 135 -12.19 3.27 -9.98
C GLN A 135 -11.50 2.57 -11.15
N ARG A 136 -10.31 3.04 -11.55
CA ARG A 136 -9.57 2.50 -12.69
C ARG A 136 -8.64 1.35 -12.33
N TYR A 137 -7.97 1.43 -11.18
CA TYR A 137 -6.86 0.55 -10.84
C TYR A 137 -7.15 -0.41 -9.70
N GLU A 138 -8.15 -0.17 -8.85
CA GLU A 138 -8.48 -1.13 -7.81
C GLU A 138 -8.90 -2.46 -8.42
N PRO A 139 -8.14 -3.55 -8.20
CA PRO A 139 -8.47 -4.82 -8.80
C PRO A 139 -9.71 -5.40 -8.12
N THR A 140 -10.64 -5.88 -8.94
CA THR A 140 -11.78 -6.64 -8.45
C THR A 140 -11.31 -7.89 -7.70
N ALA A 141 -12.17 -8.48 -6.87
CA ALA A 141 -11.84 -9.71 -6.16
C ALA A 141 -11.42 -10.84 -7.13
N GLU A 142 -12.03 -10.91 -8.31
CA GLU A 142 -11.67 -11.89 -9.35
C GLU A 142 -10.32 -11.59 -9.99
N GLN A 143 -10.06 -10.33 -10.37
CA GLN A 143 -8.75 -9.93 -10.92
C GLN A 143 -7.61 -10.18 -9.92
N ARG A 144 -7.87 -10.00 -8.62
CA ARG A 144 -6.90 -10.35 -7.57
C ARG A 144 -6.63 -11.85 -7.54
N ARG A 145 -7.68 -12.69 -7.57
CA ARG A 145 -7.52 -14.15 -7.59
C ARG A 145 -6.72 -14.60 -8.82
N GLU A 146 -7.04 -14.09 -10.00
CA GLU A 146 -6.33 -14.40 -11.24
C GLU A 146 -4.86 -13.97 -11.20
N THR A 147 -4.57 -12.80 -10.63
CA THR A 147 -3.19 -12.33 -10.49
C THR A 147 -2.39 -13.20 -9.54
N LEU A 148 -2.96 -13.62 -8.41
CA LEU A 148 -2.31 -14.56 -7.51
C LEU A 148 -2.08 -15.93 -8.16
N ARG A 149 -3.07 -16.42 -8.93
CA ARG A 149 -2.95 -17.65 -9.70
C ARG A 149 -1.78 -17.57 -10.69
N ARG A 150 -1.66 -16.47 -11.44
CA ARG A 150 -0.54 -16.21 -12.35
C ARG A 150 0.79 -16.14 -11.60
N ASN A 151 0.86 -15.41 -10.50
CA ASN A 151 2.08 -15.29 -9.69
C ASN A 151 2.56 -16.65 -9.16
N PHE A 152 1.64 -17.49 -8.68
CA PHE A 152 1.95 -18.84 -8.23
C PHE A 152 2.45 -19.71 -9.39
N HIS A 153 1.75 -19.66 -10.53
CA HIS A 153 2.15 -20.36 -11.74
C HIS A 153 3.54 -19.93 -12.25
N ASP A 154 3.87 -18.64 -12.18
CA ASP A 154 5.15 -18.09 -12.61
C ASP A 154 6.29 -18.44 -11.62
N ALA A 155 5.99 -18.48 -10.32
CA ALA A 155 6.92 -18.99 -9.30
C ALA A 155 7.29 -20.46 -9.57
N ARG A 156 6.30 -21.28 -9.95
CA ARG A 156 6.50 -22.68 -10.38
C ARG A 156 7.35 -22.78 -11.65
N LYS A 157 7.05 -21.98 -12.68
CA LYS A 157 7.81 -22.01 -13.95
C LYS A 157 9.22 -21.43 -13.87
N THR A 158 9.52 -20.66 -12.84
CA THR A 158 10.85 -20.08 -12.66
C THR A 158 11.87 -21.20 -12.46
N PRO A 159 12.91 -21.31 -13.32
CA PRO A 159 13.87 -22.40 -13.23
C PRO A 159 14.55 -22.46 -11.88
N VAL A 160 14.46 -23.62 -11.22
CA VAL A 160 15.06 -23.83 -9.92
C VAL A 160 16.58 -23.95 -10.08
N LYS A 161 17.33 -23.09 -9.41
CA LYS A 161 18.80 -23.09 -9.46
C LYS A 161 19.39 -23.21 -8.07
N MET A 162 20.36 -24.11 -7.92
CA MET A 162 20.92 -24.44 -6.62
C MET A 162 21.64 -23.24 -5.94
N ALA A 163 22.18 -22.31 -6.73
CA ALA A 163 22.76 -21.07 -6.22
C ALA A 163 21.74 -20.16 -5.49
N ASN A 164 20.47 -20.17 -5.92
CA ASN A 164 19.43 -19.26 -5.43
C ASN A 164 18.26 -20.01 -4.75
N ILE A 165 18.49 -21.25 -4.31
CA ILE A 165 17.43 -22.15 -3.86
C ILE A 165 16.58 -21.54 -2.73
N LYS A 166 17.22 -20.90 -1.73
CA LYS A 166 16.51 -20.23 -0.62
C LYS A 166 15.60 -19.09 -1.08
N LEU A 167 16.06 -18.31 -2.06
CA LEU A 167 15.28 -17.20 -2.59
C LEU A 167 14.10 -17.72 -3.42
N TRP A 168 14.31 -18.78 -4.19
CA TRP A 168 13.27 -19.42 -4.97
C TRP A 168 12.20 -20.06 -4.08
N THR A 169 12.59 -20.83 -3.05
CA THR A 169 11.64 -21.45 -2.12
C THR A 169 10.81 -20.40 -1.38
N ALA A 170 11.43 -19.31 -0.93
CA ALA A 170 10.70 -18.21 -0.29
C ALA A 170 9.70 -17.53 -1.24
N ARG A 171 10.04 -17.37 -2.53
CA ARG A 171 9.10 -16.82 -3.53
C ARG A 171 7.93 -17.76 -3.79
N TYR A 172 8.21 -19.06 -3.90
CA TYR A 172 7.20 -20.09 -4.10
C TYR A 172 6.22 -20.14 -2.92
N GLU A 173 6.75 -20.20 -1.68
CA GLU A 173 5.96 -20.21 -0.45
C GLU A 173 5.10 -18.94 -0.31
N ASN A 174 5.69 -17.75 -0.50
CA ASN A 174 4.95 -16.49 -0.44
C ASN A 174 3.83 -16.42 -1.49
N ALA A 175 4.05 -16.94 -2.70
CA ALA A 175 3.03 -16.97 -3.73
C ALA A 175 1.88 -17.92 -3.35
N PHE A 176 2.19 -19.08 -2.76
CA PHE A 176 1.18 -20.01 -2.24
C PHE A 176 0.38 -19.41 -1.07
N GLU A 177 1.06 -18.86 -0.06
CA GLU A 177 0.40 -18.28 1.10
C GLU A 177 -0.52 -17.10 0.71
N ALA A 178 -0.13 -16.32 -0.29
CA ALA A 178 -1.01 -15.29 -0.86
C ALA A 178 -2.28 -15.90 -1.48
N CYS A 179 -2.16 -16.97 -2.27
CA CYS A 179 -3.31 -17.70 -2.83
C CYS A 179 -4.22 -18.27 -1.73
N LYS A 180 -3.62 -18.86 -0.68
CA LYS A 180 -4.32 -19.43 0.47
C LYS A 180 -5.10 -18.37 1.24
N ALA A 181 -4.48 -17.20 1.49
CA ALA A 181 -5.12 -16.08 2.17
C ALA A 181 -6.37 -15.56 1.43
N LEU A 182 -6.38 -15.56 0.10
CA LEU A 182 -7.54 -15.18 -0.72
C LEU A 182 -8.44 -16.36 -1.13
N LYS A 183 -8.21 -17.56 -0.61
CA LYS A 183 -9.00 -18.78 -0.89
C LYS A 183 -9.16 -19.04 -2.40
N VAL A 184 -8.06 -18.97 -3.15
CA VAL A 184 -8.04 -19.38 -4.57
C VAL A 184 -8.27 -20.89 -4.63
N LEU A 185 -9.47 -21.32 -5.06
CA LEU A 185 -9.95 -22.70 -4.90
C LEU A 185 -9.06 -23.75 -5.59
N ASP A 186 -8.46 -23.38 -6.71
CA ASP A 186 -7.68 -24.25 -7.57
C ASP A 186 -6.19 -24.33 -7.15
N VAL A 187 -5.76 -23.57 -6.15
CA VAL A 187 -4.43 -23.66 -5.54
C VAL A 187 -4.57 -24.22 -4.13
N THR A 188 -4.72 -25.55 -4.03
CA THR A 188 -4.80 -26.26 -2.75
C THR A 188 -3.41 -26.58 -2.19
N GLU A 189 -3.35 -26.88 -0.89
CA GLU A 189 -2.08 -27.27 -0.24
C GLU A 189 -1.48 -28.54 -0.85
N GLY A 190 -2.31 -29.56 -1.10
CA GLY A 190 -1.87 -30.79 -1.79
C GLY A 190 -1.33 -30.50 -3.19
N TYR A 191 -2.06 -29.70 -3.99
CA TYR A 191 -1.59 -29.29 -5.31
C TYR A 191 -0.25 -28.56 -5.23
N ALA A 192 -0.09 -27.61 -4.30
CA ALA A 192 1.16 -26.85 -4.18
C ALA A 192 2.35 -27.72 -3.75
N ILE A 193 2.12 -28.74 -2.93
CA ILE A 193 3.15 -29.73 -2.54
C ILE A 193 3.54 -30.59 -3.74
N ASP A 194 2.58 -31.13 -4.49
CA ASP A 194 2.85 -31.95 -5.67
C ASP A 194 3.67 -31.17 -6.71
N GLN A 195 3.25 -29.93 -6.98
CA GLN A 195 3.97 -29.04 -7.90
C GLN A 195 5.35 -28.64 -7.40
N PHE A 196 5.55 -28.55 -6.08
CA PHE A 196 6.86 -28.30 -5.50
C PHE A 196 7.81 -29.47 -5.77
N PHE A 197 7.34 -30.71 -5.57
CA PHE A 197 8.12 -31.91 -5.87
C PHE A 197 8.53 -31.98 -7.34
N GLU A 198 7.60 -31.75 -8.29
CA GLU A 198 7.91 -31.68 -9.72
C GLU A 198 9.03 -30.66 -10.03
N CYS A 199 9.02 -29.50 -9.38
CA CYS A 199 10.03 -28.47 -9.59
C CYS A 199 11.42 -28.87 -9.09
N VAL A 200 11.51 -29.52 -7.92
CA VAL A 200 12.78 -29.86 -7.27
C VAL A 200 13.33 -31.23 -7.69
N GLU A 201 12.51 -32.08 -8.30
CA GLU A 201 12.91 -33.39 -8.84
C GLU A 201 14.05 -33.26 -9.87
N ILE A 202 14.03 -32.18 -10.66
CA ILE A 202 15.09 -31.86 -11.63
C ILE A 202 16.47 -31.71 -10.94
N LEU A 203 16.49 -31.28 -9.68
CA LEU A 203 17.71 -31.00 -8.93
C LEU A 203 18.10 -32.13 -7.98
N GLU A 204 17.13 -32.73 -7.29
CA GLU A 204 17.33 -33.72 -6.24
C GLU A 204 16.32 -34.88 -6.36
N PRO A 205 16.39 -35.69 -7.43
CA PRO A 205 15.39 -36.75 -7.69
C PRO A 205 15.35 -37.80 -6.59
N ALA A 206 16.52 -38.20 -6.06
CA ALA A 206 16.61 -39.16 -4.95
C ALA A 206 15.99 -38.64 -3.64
N TRP A 207 15.95 -37.32 -3.42
CA TRP A 207 15.26 -36.75 -2.27
C TRP A 207 13.75 -36.81 -2.47
N VAL A 208 13.26 -36.44 -3.66
CA VAL A 208 11.84 -36.48 -4.00
C VAL A 208 11.28 -37.90 -3.87
N GLU A 209 11.99 -38.91 -4.38
CA GLU A 209 11.58 -40.32 -4.27
C GLU A 209 11.37 -40.76 -2.81
N ARG A 210 12.28 -40.38 -1.90
CA ARG A 210 12.16 -40.69 -0.46
C ARG A 210 11.01 -39.91 0.20
N CYS A 211 10.76 -38.69 -0.24
CA CYS A 211 9.83 -37.77 0.39
C CYS A 211 8.40 -37.84 -0.20
N HIS A 212 8.17 -38.54 -1.32
CA HIS A 212 6.82 -38.80 -1.84
C HIS A 212 5.90 -39.52 -0.83
N VAL A 213 6.48 -40.23 0.13
CA VAL A 213 5.73 -40.85 1.24
C VAL A 213 5.20 -39.78 2.23
N TRP A 214 5.89 -38.64 2.35
CA TRP A 214 5.56 -37.57 3.29
C TRP A 214 4.39 -36.70 2.83
N SER A 215 4.12 -36.59 1.52
CA SER A 215 2.93 -35.88 1.01
C SER A 215 1.60 -36.51 1.45
N ARG A 216 1.65 -37.78 1.89
CA ARG A 216 0.48 -38.53 2.39
C ARG A 216 0.29 -38.41 3.91
N MET A 217 1.14 -37.66 4.61
CA MET A 217 0.99 -37.47 6.06
C MET A 217 -0.14 -36.47 6.36
N PRO A 218 -1.02 -36.75 7.35
CA PRO A 218 -2.17 -35.91 7.66
C PRO A 218 -1.82 -34.47 8.11
N ASN A 219 -0.56 -34.20 8.48
CA ASN A 219 -0.07 -32.89 8.91
C ASN A 219 0.92 -32.25 7.93
N ALA A 220 1.03 -32.76 6.69
CA ALA A 220 1.94 -32.20 5.71
C ALA A 220 1.48 -30.81 5.28
N SER A 221 2.31 -29.80 5.54
CA SER A 221 2.15 -28.45 5.00
C SER A 221 3.28 -28.11 4.04
N LEU A 222 3.01 -27.22 3.09
CA LEU A 222 4.03 -26.79 2.12
C LEU A 222 5.26 -26.22 2.84
N SER A 223 5.05 -25.41 3.88
CA SER A 223 6.11 -24.81 4.68
C SER A 223 7.02 -25.87 5.34
N THR A 224 6.43 -26.95 5.84
CA THR A 224 7.18 -28.07 6.44
C THR A 224 8.03 -28.79 5.38
N ILE A 225 7.44 -29.08 4.21
CA ILE A 225 8.15 -29.73 3.10
C ILE A 225 9.31 -28.86 2.59
N ILE A 226 9.09 -27.56 2.44
CA ILE A 226 10.13 -26.60 2.04
C ILE A 226 11.28 -26.58 3.06
N SER A 227 10.96 -26.57 4.35
CA SER A 227 11.98 -26.56 5.42
C SER A 227 12.85 -27.81 5.37
N LEU A 228 12.24 -29.00 5.26
CA LEU A 228 12.95 -30.27 5.14
C LEU A 228 13.83 -30.34 3.88
N PHE A 229 13.34 -29.81 2.75
CA PHE A 229 14.12 -29.72 1.53
C PHE A 229 15.35 -28.81 1.69
N LEU A 230 15.16 -27.64 2.30
CA LEU A 230 16.26 -26.71 2.53
C LEU A 230 17.31 -27.30 3.48
N GLU A 231 16.91 -27.99 4.54
CA GLU A 231 17.82 -28.70 5.43
C GLU A 231 18.66 -29.74 4.67
N HIS A 232 18.01 -30.57 3.85
CA HIS A 232 18.70 -31.58 3.03
C HIS A 232 19.76 -30.97 2.11
N VAL A 233 19.38 -29.93 1.35
CA VAL A 233 20.26 -29.28 0.38
C VAL A 233 21.43 -28.56 1.06
N LEU A 234 21.18 -27.93 2.21
CA LEU A 234 22.23 -27.25 2.98
C LEU A 234 23.21 -28.23 3.63
N TYR A 235 22.70 -29.33 4.17
CA TYR A 235 23.53 -30.39 4.74
C TYR A 235 24.47 -31.02 3.69
N LYS A 236 23.94 -31.35 2.51
CA LYS A 236 24.73 -31.89 1.39
C LYS A 236 25.84 -30.93 0.95
N ARG A 237 25.58 -29.62 0.97
CA ARG A 237 26.58 -28.57 0.68
C ARG A 237 27.67 -28.44 1.73
N SER A 238 27.37 -28.67 3.01
CA SER A 238 28.40 -28.70 4.06
C SER A 238 29.27 -29.95 3.97
N SER A 239 28.69 -31.10 3.61
CA SER A 239 29.42 -32.37 3.50
C SER A 239 30.28 -32.47 2.25
N ALA A 240 29.93 -31.79 1.16
CA ALA A 240 30.72 -31.79 -0.09
C ALA A 240 31.91 -30.81 -0.10
N LYS A 241 32.14 -30.07 1.00
CA LYS A 241 33.27 -29.12 1.15
C LYS A 241 34.47 -29.71 1.90
N TYR A 242 34.39 -30.99 2.27
CA TYR A 242 35.45 -31.79 2.86
C TYR A 242 35.73 -32.99 1.96
#